data_AF-A0A834SHV1-F1
#
_entry.id   AF-A0A834SHV1-F1
#
_cell.length_a   1.000
_cell.length_b   1.000
_cell.length_c   1.000
_cell.angle_alpha   90.00
_cell.angle_beta   90.00
_cell.angle_gamma   90.00
#
_symmetry.space_group_name_H-M   'P 1'
#
loop_
_entity.id
_entity.type
_entity.pdbx_description
1 polymer ?
#
loop_
_entity_poly.entity_id
_entity_poly.type
_entity_poly.pdbx_seq_one_letter_code
_entity_poly.pdbx_strand_id
1 'polypeptide(L)'
;MLKSLLAYKVFINPSISDVLCTATAEALAMGKFVVCADHPSNEFFMSFPNCLTYKTSEDFVEKVKEALANEPYPLTPEERYQLLLEAATQRFMEYYELDKVLNKENDGVKSSTAIPGTRDYDKQHCKDLNLLPPQVEKPIYGCDELERHGDYFVNLTIQLLTAFKKDLEPWITRIGTYVDDLKILSQASPRTKKWAIISLR
;
A
#
# COMPACT_ATOMS: atom_id res chain seq x y z
N MET A 1 -10.69 -23.04 22.30
CA MET A 1 -11.29 -23.23 20.96
C MET A 1 -11.05 -21.92 20.20
N LEU A 2 -10.08 -21.88 19.28
CA LEU A 2 -9.82 -20.67 18.48
C LEU A 2 -10.99 -20.50 17.49
N LYS A 3 -11.71 -19.39 17.56
CA LYS A 3 -12.70 -19.04 16.53
C LYS A 3 -11.96 -18.56 15.28
N SER A 4 -12.32 -19.09 14.10
CA SER A 4 -11.78 -18.63 12.82
C SER A 4 -12.01 -17.13 12.62
N LEU A 5 -11.05 -16.44 11.99
CA LEU A 5 -11.18 -15.03 11.62
C LEU A 5 -12.41 -14.77 10.74
N LEU A 6 -12.91 -15.78 10.02
CA LEU A 6 -14.13 -15.70 9.21
C LEU A 6 -15.40 -15.49 10.05
N ALA A 7 -15.40 -15.86 11.33
CA ALA A 7 -16.57 -15.74 12.20
C ALA A 7 -16.80 -14.31 12.72
N TYR A 8 -15.83 -13.41 12.55
CA TYR A 8 -15.94 -12.02 13.00
C TYR A 8 -16.43 -11.13 11.87
N LYS A 9 -17.58 -10.48 12.10
CA LYS A 9 -18.20 -9.55 11.14
C LYS A 9 -17.75 -8.10 11.24
N VAL A 10 -17.00 -7.74 12.29
CA VAL A 10 -16.48 -6.38 12.52
C VAL A 10 -14.96 -6.43 12.60
N PHE A 11 -14.30 -5.56 11.85
CA PHE A 11 -12.88 -5.24 11.95
C PHE A 11 -12.73 -3.80 12.44
N ILE A 12 -11.77 -3.55 13.31
CA ILE A 12 -11.53 -2.22 13.88
C ILE A 12 -10.10 -1.82 13.53
N ASN A 13 -9.94 -0.68 12.85
CA ASN A 13 -8.64 -0.05 12.61
C ASN A 13 -8.61 1.32 13.31
N PRO A 14 -7.97 1.42 14.50
CA PRO A 14 -7.94 2.67 15.25
C PRO A 14 -6.85 3.65 14.79
N SER A 15 -6.08 3.28 13.76
CA SER A 15 -4.93 4.05 13.31
C SER A 15 -5.36 5.39 12.69
N ILE A 16 -4.69 6.46 13.11
CA ILE A 16 -4.86 7.82 12.57
C ILE A 16 -3.80 8.18 11.52
N SER A 17 -2.88 7.26 11.23
CA SER A 17 -1.81 7.44 10.26
C SER A 17 -1.54 6.09 9.59
N ASP A 18 -2.38 5.73 8.62
CA ASP A 18 -2.19 4.49 7.88
C ASP A 18 -1.72 4.82 6.47
N VAL A 19 -0.47 4.47 6.18
CA VAL A 19 0.13 4.75 4.85
C VAL A 19 -0.14 3.58 3.90
N LEU A 20 -0.51 2.39 4.41
CA LEU A 20 -0.77 1.18 3.61
C LEU A 20 -1.72 0.23 4.37
N CYS A 21 -3.01 0.53 4.41
CA CYS A 21 -4.01 -0.25 5.17
C CYS A 21 -4.54 -1.48 4.40
N THR A 22 -3.66 -2.40 4.01
CA THR A 22 -4.07 -3.69 3.40
C THR A 22 -5.11 -4.41 4.26
N ALA A 23 -4.97 -4.36 5.58
CA ALA A 23 -5.92 -4.97 6.51
C ALA A 23 -7.35 -4.37 6.44
N THR A 24 -7.49 -3.06 6.21
CA THR A 24 -8.80 -2.41 6.02
C THR A 24 -9.44 -2.88 4.71
N ALA A 25 -8.66 -2.88 3.62
CA ALA A 25 -9.13 -3.34 2.31
C ALA A 25 -9.53 -4.82 2.33
N GLU A 26 -8.71 -5.67 2.96
CA GLU A 26 -8.97 -7.10 3.13
C GLU A 26 -10.25 -7.34 3.94
N ALA A 27 -10.44 -6.62 5.06
CA ALA A 27 -11.64 -6.75 5.87
C ALA A 27 -12.92 -6.40 5.09
N LEU A 28 -12.90 -5.30 4.34
CA LEU A 28 -14.01 -4.92 3.48
C LEU A 28 -14.25 -5.96 2.38
N ALA A 29 -13.19 -6.45 1.73
CA ALA A 29 -13.26 -7.45 0.66
C ALA A 29 -13.84 -8.80 1.17
N MET A 30 -13.60 -9.11 2.45
CA MET A 30 -14.22 -10.25 3.14
C MET A 30 -15.69 -10.01 3.54
N GLY A 31 -16.28 -8.86 3.18
CA GLY A 31 -17.66 -8.50 3.49
C GLY A 31 -17.89 -8.17 4.95
N LYS A 32 -16.90 -7.60 5.64
CA LYS A 32 -17.03 -7.20 7.06
C LYS A 32 -17.36 -5.72 7.18
N PHE A 33 -17.93 -5.35 8.32
CA PHE A 33 -17.87 -3.97 8.78
C PHE A 33 -16.43 -3.61 9.12
N VAL A 34 -16.04 -2.39 8.76
CA VAL A 34 -14.84 -1.73 9.24
C VAL A 34 -15.26 -0.55 10.09
N VAL A 35 -14.67 -0.40 11.28
CA VAL A 35 -14.73 0.82 12.07
C VAL A 35 -13.35 1.46 12.08
N CYS A 36 -13.20 2.67 11.52
CA CYS A 36 -11.92 3.37 11.44
C CYS A 36 -12.01 4.87 11.72
N ALA A 37 -10.88 5.52 11.97
CA ALA A 37 -10.87 6.96 12.23
C ALA A 37 -11.29 7.77 10.98
N ASP A 38 -12.06 8.84 11.17
CA ASP A 38 -12.27 9.84 10.13
C ASP A 38 -10.96 10.62 9.90
N HIS A 39 -10.20 10.17 8.90
CA HIS A 39 -8.88 10.68 8.58
C HIS A 39 -8.65 10.61 7.05
N PRO A 40 -7.92 11.56 6.43
CA PRO A 40 -7.68 11.56 4.98
C PRO A 40 -7.11 10.25 4.42
N SER A 41 -6.30 9.52 5.19
CA SER A 41 -5.78 8.21 4.77
C SER A 41 -6.86 7.14 4.58
N ASN A 42 -8.05 7.34 5.15
CA ASN A 42 -9.18 6.43 5.04
C ASN A 42 -10.21 6.89 3.98
N GLU A 43 -10.02 8.03 3.33
CA GLU A 43 -11.00 8.67 2.42
C GLU A 43 -11.52 7.70 1.36
N PHE A 44 -10.62 6.90 0.75
CA PHE A 44 -11.00 5.85 -0.20
C PHE A 44 -12.04 4.88 0.38
N PHE A 45 -11.85 4.43 1.62
CA PHE A 45 -12.74 3.45 2.25
C PHE A 45 -14.05 4.04 2.73
N MET A 46 -14.12 5.35 2.99
CA MET A 46 -15.36 6.02 3.44
C MET A 46 -16.48 5.94 2.41
N SER A 47 -16.14 5.68 1.15
CA SER A 47 -17.11 5.46 0.07
C SER A 47 -17.89 4.14 0.19
N PHE A 48 -17.39 3.17 0.96
CA PHE A 48 -18.02 1.87 1.12
C PHE A 48 -19.05 1.90 2.26
N PRO A 49 -20.27 1.37 2.07
CA PRO A 49 -21.33 1.40 3.07
C PRO A 49 -20.99 0.64 4.35
N ASN A 50 -20.07 -0.34 4.26
CA ASN A 50 -19.59 -1.11 5.41
C ASN A 50 -18.44 -0.44 6.16
N CYS A 51 -17.97 0.73 5.73
CA CYS A 51 -16.93 1.49 6.42
C CYS A 51 -17.57 2.57 7.28
N LEU A 52 -17.56 2.34 8.60
CA LEU A 52 -18.07 3.27 9.60
C LEU A 52 -16.91 4.08 10.16
N THR A 53 -16.92 5.39 9.94
CA THR A 53 -15.88 6.29 10.47
C THR A 53 -16.28 6.91 11.79
N TYR A 54 -15.28 7.22 12.63
CA TYR A 54 -15.48 7.92 13.89
C TYR A 54 -14.50 9.08 14.11
N LYS A 55 -14.94 10.11 14.83
CA LYS A 55 -14.09 11.26 15.24
C LYS A 55 -13.70 11.27 16.70
N THR A 56 -14.58 10.80 17.59
CA THR A 56 -14.37 10.81 19.04
C THR A 56 -14.52 9.41 19.63
N SER A 57 -14.15 9.25 20.90
CA SER A 57 -14.34 7.99 21.63
C SER A 57 -15.81 7.60 21.77
N GLU A 58 -16.71 8.57 21.90
CA GLU A 58 -18.15 8.34 22.04
C GLU A 58 -18.72 7.84 20.70
N ASP A 59 -18.37 8.51 19.61
CA ASP A 59 -18.75 8.13 18.25
C ASP A 59 -18.21 6.74 17.89
N PHE A 60 -16.96 6.43 18.26
CA PHE A 60 -16.40 5.09 18.11
C PHE A 60 -17.27 4.01 18.77
N VAL A 61 -17.71 4.24 20.01
CA VAL A 61 -18.59 3.30 20.73
C VAL A 61 -19.94 3.16 20.02
N GLU A 62 -20.49 4.25 19.48
CA GLU A 62 -21.73 4.21 18.69
C GLU A 62 -21.55 3.37 17.41
N LYS A 63 -20.48 3.58 16.65
CA LYS A 63 -20.18 2.82 15.43
C LYS A 63 -19.93 1.33 15.67
N VAL A 64 -19.25 0.99 16.76
CA VAL A 64 -19.07 -0.42 17.15
C VAL A 64 -20.41 -1.05 17.51
N LYS A 65 -21.29 -0.36 18.26
CA LYS A 65 -22.63 -0.87 18.59
C LYS A 65 -23.48 -1.03 17.33
N GLU A 66 -23.42 -0.07 16.41
CA GLU A 66 -24.08 -0.11 15.11
C GLU A 66 -23.66 -1.34 14.29
N ALA A 67 -22.34 -1.57 14.14
CA ALA A 67 -21.80 -2.71 13.40
C ALA A 67 -22.13 -4.07 14.05
N LEU A 68 -22.23 -4.13 15.39
CA LEU A 68 -22.58 -5.36 16.10
C LEU A 68 -24.08 -5.68 16.01
N ALA A 69 -24.94 -4.65 15.99
CA ALA A 69 -26.39 -4.80 15.91
C ALA A 69 -26.91 -5.13 14.50
N ASN A 70 -26.15 -4.78 13.46
CA ASN A 70 -26.52 -4.97 12.06
C ASN A 70 -25.65 -6.03 11.37
N GLU A 71 -26.02 -6.43 10.16
CA GLU A 71 -25.20 -7.28 9.28
C GLU A 71 -24.55 -6.44 8.17
N PRO A 72 -23.31 -6.74 7.76
CA PRO A 72 -22.66 -6.04 6.66
C PRO A 72 -23.49 -6.15 5.38
N TYR A 73 -23.55 -5.05 4.63
CA TYR A 73 -24.15 -5.06 3.31
C TYR A 73 -23.33 -5.94 2.37
N PRO A 74 -23.97 -6.80 1.54
CA PRO A 74 -23.25 -7.51 0.49
C PRO A 74 -22.61 -6.51 -0.46
N LEU A 75 -21.32 -6.69 -0.76
CA LEU A 75 -20.62 -5.82 -1.71
C LEU A 75 -21.23 -5.95 -3.12
N THR A 76 -21.43 -4.80 -3.76
CA THR A 76 -21.75 -4.72 -5.19
C THR A 76 -20.58 -5.26 -6.03
N PRO A 77 -20.81 -5.66 -7.30
CA PRO A 77 -19.73 -6.02 -8.21
C PRO A 77 -18.68 -4.91 -8.35
N GLU A 78 -19.13 -3.66 -8.40
CA GLU A 78 -18.28 -2.48 -8.53
C GLU A 78 -17.42 -2.26 -7.29
N GLU A 79 -18.00 -2.34 -6.09
CA GLU A 79 -17.25 -2.24 -4.83
C GLU A 79 -16.22 -3.36 -4.68
N ARG A 80 -16.59 -4.60 -5.04
CA ARG A 80 -15.65 -5.73 -5.07
C ARG A 80 -14.48 -5.44 -5.98
N TYR A 81 -14.75 -4.95 -7.19
CA TYR A 81 -13.72 -4.58 -8.14
C TYR A 81 -12.79 -3.50 -7.58
N GLN A 82 -13.34 -2.45 -6.95
CA GLN A 82 -12.53 -1.37 -6.36
C GLN A 82 -11.54 -1.85 -5.30
N LEU A 83 -11.87 -2.91 -4.56
CA LEU A 83 -11.01 -3.51 -3.53
C LEU A 83 -9.98 -4.50 -4.09
N LEU A 84 -10.03 -4.84 -5.38
CA LEU A 84 -9.02 -5.67 -6.02
C LEU A 84 -7.69 -4.95 -6.15
N LEU A 85 -6.60 -5.72 -6.09
CA LEU A 85 -5.25 -5.23 -6.35
C LEU A 85 -5.11 -4.67 -7.79
N GLU A 86 -5.82 -5.26 -8.76
CA GLU A 86 -5.88 -4.79 -10.14
C GLU A 86 -6.41 -3.35 -10.21
N ALA A 87 -7.54 -3.07 -9.55
CA ALA A 87 -8.09 -1.71 -9.50
C ALA A 87 -7.17 -0.74 -8.74
N ALA A 88 -6.48 -1.20 -7.69
CA ALA A 88 -5.48 -0.39 -7.00
C ALA A 88 -4.29 -0.02 -7.92
N THR A 89 -3.84 -0.97 -8.73
CA THR A 89 -2.78 -0.77 -9.72
C THR A 89 -3.23 0.21 -10.80
N GLN A 90 -4.46 0.06 -11.30
CA GLN A 90 -5.02 1.00 -12.27
C GLN A 90 -5.09 2.43 -11.72
N ARG A 91 -5.60 2.62 -10.49
CA ARG A 91 -5.61 3.94 -9.84
C ARG A 91 -4.21 4.55 -9.71
N PHE A 92 -3.21 3.72 -9.42
CA PHE A 92 -1.82 4.15 -9.38
C PHE A 92 -1.34 4.63 -10.76
N MET A 93 -1.61 3.86 -11.83
CA MET A 93 -1.22 4.22 -13.19
C MET A 93 -1.89 5.52 -13.67
N GLU A 94 -3.17 5.69 -13.36
CA GLU A 94 -3.96 6.89 -13.69
C GLU A 94 -3.42 8.14 -12.97
N TYR A 95 -3.13 8.03 -11.66
CA TYR A 95 -2.61 9.14 -10.86
C TYR A 95 -1.29 9.70 -11.39
N TYR A 96 -0.41 8.83 -11.86
CA TYR A 96 0.89 9.21 -12.42
C TYR A 96 0.82 9.55 -13.92
N GLU A 97 -0.38 9.60 -14.51
CA GLU A 97 -0.61 9.78 -15.95
C GLU A 97 0.27 8.87 -16.83
N LEU A 98 0.58 7.66 -16.33
CA LEU A 98 1.57 6.79 -16.98
C LEU A 98 1.14 6.33 -18.35
N ASP A 99 -0.17 6.30 -18.62
CA ASP A 99 -0.71 6.08 -19.95
C ASP A 99 -0.18 7.11 -20.97
N LYS A 100 0.04 8.37 -20.57
CA LYS A 100 0.59 9.40 -21.47
C LYS A 100 2.09 9.23 -21.72
N VAL A 101 2.80 8.56 -20.81
CA VAL A 101 4.24 8.28 -20.92
C VAL A 101 4.46 7.00 -21.74
N LEU A 102 3.68 5.95 -21.47
CA LEU A 102 3.77 4.64 -22.14
C LEU A 102 3.23 4.68 -23.58
N ASN A 103 2.19 5.48 -23.86
CA ASN A 103 1.66 5.63 -25.21
C ASN A 103 2.53 6.51 -26.13
N LYS A 104 3.59 7.16 -25.61
CA LYS A 104 4.58 7.85 -26.46
C LYS A 104 5.59 6.91 -27.12
N GLU A 105 5.67 5.64 -26.69
CA GLU A 105 6.62 4.67 -27.24
C GLU A 105 5.99 3.64 -28.20
N ASN A 106 4.66 3.63 -28.37
CA ASN A 106 3.96 2.62 -29.18
C ASN A 106 3.15 3.21 -30.35
N ASP A 107 3.82 3.92 -31.26
CA ASP A 107 3.35 3.99 -32.65
C ASP A 107 3.66 2.66 -33.34
N GLY A 108 2.82 1.65 -33.10
CA GLY A 108 2.73 0.50 -34.01
C GLY A 108 2.66 -0.91 -33.41
N VAL A 109 1.82 -1.20 -32.42
CA VAL A 109 1.34 -2.59 -32.24
C VAL A 109 -0.16 -2.58 -31.90
N LYS A 110 -0.97 -3.08 -32.85
CA LYS A 110 -2.36 -3.43 -32.62
C LYS A 110 -2.41 -4.64 -31.69
N SER A 111 -2.86 -4.45 -30.45
CA SER A 111 -3.11 -5.54 -29.51
C SER A 111 -4.34 -6.34 -29.95
N SER A 112 -4.09 -7.50 -30.57
CA SER A 112 -5.06 -8.58 -30.75
C SER A 112 -5.38 -9.22 -29.40
N THR A 113 -6.66 -9.47 -29.15
CA THR A 113 -7.16 -10.38 -28.10
C THR A 113 -6.42 -11.73 -28.13
N ALA A 114 -5.85 -12.17 -27.01
CA ALA A 114 -5.33 -13.53 -26.86
C ALA A 114 -5.56 -14.05 -25.42
N ILE A 115 -6.21 -15.23 -25.34
CA ILE A 115 -6.46 -16.00 -24.11
C ILE A 115 -5.25 -16.94 -23.85
N PRO A 116 -4.86 -17.22 -22.59
CA PRO A 116 -3.63 -17.95 -22.22
C PRO A 116 -3.83 -19.47 -22.13
N GLY A 117 -2.81 -20.23 -22.56
CA GLY A 117 -2.77 -21.70 -22.54
C GLY A 117 -2.19 -22.35 -21.26
N THR A 118 -2.58 -21.91 -20.06
CA THR A 118 -2.12 -22.53 -18.80
C THR A 118 -3.17 -22.49 -17.67
N ARG A 119 -4.34 -23.09 -17.91
CA ARG A 119 -5.37 -23.30 -16.88
C ARG A 119 -6.17 -24.59 -17.16
N ASP A 120 -5.73 -25.71 -16.62
CA ASP A 120 -6.62 -26.87 -16.41
C ASP A 120 -6.24 -27.59 -15.12
N TYR A 121 -6.88 -27.21 -14.01
CA TYR A 121 -6.99 -28.07 -12.83
C TYR A 121 -8.30 -28.85 -12.95
N ASP A 122 -8.21 -30.18 -12.96
CA ASP A 122 -9.41 -31.01 -13.08
C ASP A 122 -10.17 -31.13 -11.74
N LYS A 123 -11.44 -31.54 -11.84
CA LYS A 123 -12.34 -31.69 -10.69
C LYS A 123 -11.91 -32.81 -9.72
N GLN A 124 -11.03 -33.71 -10.14
CA GLN A 124 -10.57 -34.83 -9.32
C GLN A 124 -9.45 -34.36 -8.38
N HIS A 125 -8.56 -33.50 -8.86
CA HIS A 125 -7.48 -32.89 -8.07
C HIS A 125 -7.99 -32.13 -6.83
N CYS A 126 -9.13 -31.42 -6.95
CA CYS A 126 -9.75 -30.73 -5.82
C CYS A 126 -10.37 -31.66 -4.77
N LYS A 127 -10.87 -32.83 -5.20
CA LYS A 127 -11.43 -33.85 -4.30
C LYS A 127 -10.35 -34.57 -3.52
N ASP A 128 -9.23 -34.86 -4.16
CA ASP A 128 -8.13 -35.63 -3.55
C ASP A 128 -7.43 -34.85 -2.41
N LEU A 129 -7.51 -33.51 -2.44
CA LEU A 129 -6.99 -32.61 -1.40
C LEU A 129 -8.06 -32.16 -0.37
N ASN A 130 -9.28 -32.68 -0.47
CA ASN A 130 -10.42 -32.34 0.40
C ASN A 130 -10.73 -30.83 0.46
N LEU A 131 -10.54 -30.13 -0.66
CA LEU A 131 -10.80 -28.69 -0.79
C LEU A 131 -12.27 -28.47 -1.16
N LEU A 132 -12.93 -27.50 -0.51
CA LEU A 132 -14.30 -27.12 -0.87
C LEU A 132 -14.34 -26.58 -2.31
N PRO A 133 -15.39 -26.89 -3.11
CA PRO A 133 -15.54 -26.38 -4.47
C PRO A 133 -15.51 -24.84 -4.47
N PRO A 134 -15.09 -24.19 -5.57
CA PRO A 134 -14.57 -22.83 -5.53
C PRO A 134 -15.69 -21.82 -5.30
N GLN A 135 -15.95 -21.48 -4.03
CA GLN A 135 -16.64 -20.25 -3.64
C GLN A 135 -15.67 -19.13 -3.26
N VAL A 136 -14.37 -19.37 -3.47
CA VAL A 136 -13.33 -18.35 -3.50
C VAL A 136 -12.86 -18.30 -4.95
N GLU A 137 -13.46 -17.44 -5.75
CA GLU A 137 -12.86 -17.05 -7.02
C GLU A 137 -11.55 -16.33 -6.72
N LYS A 138 -10.49 -17.14 -6.71
CA LYS A 138 -9.08 -16.81 -6.90
C LYS A 138 -8.50 -15.78 -5.91
N PRO A 139 -7.66 -16.20 -4.96
CA PRO A 139 -6.49 -15.37 -4.66
C PRO A 139 -5.59 -15.49 -5.90
N ILE A 140 -5.76 -14.60 -6.89
CA ILE A 140 -4.72 -14.39 -7.90
C ILE A 140 -3.61 -13.61 -7.19
N TYR A 141 -2.81 -14.34 -6.41
CA TYR A 141 -1.39 -13.99 -6.28
C TYR A 141 -0.76 -14.34 -7.63
N GLY A 142 -0.77 -13.39 -8.54
CA GLY A 142 -0.36 -13.58 -9.92
C GLY A 142 -0.22 -12.23 -10.57
N CYS A 143 0.91 -11.61 -10.27
CA CYS A 143 1.42 -10.35 -10.76
C CYS A 143 1.66 -10.36 -12.28
N ASP A 144 0.73 -10.76 -13.14
CA ASP A 144 1.02 -10.82 -14.59
C ASP A 144 1.27 -9.42 -15.19
N GLU A 145 0.64 -8.39 -14.62
CA GLU A 145 0.83 -6.98 -15.01
C GLU A 145 2.07 -6.36 -14.35
N LEU A 146 2.37 -6.78 -13.11
CA LEU A 146 3.58 -6.42 -12.37
C LEU A 146 4.84 -7.11 -12.95
N GLU A 147 4.72 -8.30 -13.53
CA GLU A 147 5.78 -8.98 -14.30
C GLU A 147 5.97 -8.31 -15.67
N ARG A 148 4.89 -7.91 -16.34
CA ARG A 148 4.95 -7.21 -17.64
C ARG A 148 5.53 -5.79 -17.53
N HIS A 149 5.34 -5.11 -16.40
CA HIS A 149 5.88 -3.77 -16.12
C HIS A 149 6.97 -3.76 -15.03
N GLY A 150 7.53 -4.92 -14.67
CA GLY A 150 8.51 -5.04 -13.59
C GLY A 150 9.72 -4.13 -13.81
N ASP A 151 10.22 -4.07 -15.04
CA ASP A 151 11.32 -3.18 -15.43
C ASP A 151 10.94 -1.70 -15.29
N TYR A 152 9.68 -1.34 -15.56
CA TYR A 152 9.20 0.02 -15.39
C TYR A 152 9.21 0.44 -13.91
N PHE A 153 8.69 -0.41 -13.01
CA PHE A 153 8.69 -0.12 -11.56
C PHE A 153 10.09 -0.11 -10.96
N VAL A 154 10.96 -1.03 -11.40
CA VAL A 154 12.37 -1.06 -11.01
C VAL A 154 13.07 0.22 -11.48
N ASN A 155 12.87 0.64 -12.72
CA ASN A 155 13.47 1.88 -13.25
C ASN A 155 12.92 3.14 -12.58
N LEU A 156 11.63 3.22 -12.30
CA LEU A 156 11.03 4.32 -11.54
C LEU A 156 11.60 4.40 -10.13
N THR A 157 11.73 3.26 -9.46
CA THR A 157 12.32 3.19 -8.11
C THR A 157 13.78 3.61 -8.14
N ILE A 158 14.55 3.17 -9.14
CA ILE A 158 15.94 3.60 -9.34
C ILE A 158 16.00 5.12 -9.59
N GLN A 159 15.12 5.68 -10.41
CA GLN A 159 15.07 7.13 -10.68
C GLN A 159 14.75 7.93 -9.42
N LEU A 160 13.72 7.53 -8.66
CA LEU A 160 13.32 8.20 -7.42
C LEU A 160 14.43 8.13 -6.36
N LEU A 161 15.04 6.95 -6.16
CA LEU A 161 16.15 6.79 -5.22
C LEU A 161 17.41 7.54 -5.66
N THR A 162 17.67 7.62 -6.97
CA THR A 162 18.79 8.40 -7.52
C THR A 162 18.58 9.91 -7.34
N ALA A 163 17.36 10.40 -7.58
CA ALA A 163 17.00 11.79 -7.34
C ALA A 163 17.15 12.14 -5.85
N PHE A 164 16.62 11.30 -4.97
CA PHE A 164 16.73 11.48 -3.52
C PHE A 164 18.20 11.44 -3.04
N LYS A 165 19.01 10.52 -3.57
CA LYS A 165 20.45 10.48 -3.30
C LYS A 165 21.13 11.78 -3.73
N LYS A 166 20.85 12.27 -4.94
CA LYS A 166 21.42 13.52 -5.47
C LYS A 166 21.08 14.72 -4.58
N ASP A 167 19.86 14.79 -4.07
CA ASP A 167 19.42 15.87 -3.19
C ASP A 167 20.05 15.80 -1.80
N LEU A 168 20.35 14.59 -1.32
CA LEU A 168 21.04 14.37 -0.03
C LEU A 168 22.56 14.53 -0.12
N GLU A 169 23.17 14.34 -1.29
CA GLU A 169 24.63 14.37 -1.49
C GLU A 169 25.30 15.65 -0.94
N PRO A 170 24.75 16.87 -1.12
CA PRO A 170 25.34 18.09 -0.53
C PRO A 170 25.31 18.09 1.00
N TRP A 171 24.27 17.51 1.61
CA TRP A 171 24.11 17.42 3.06
C TRP A 171 25.05 16.37 3.66
N ILE A 172 25.16 15.21 3.00
CA ILE A 172 26.11 14.15 3.38
C ILE A 172 27.54 14.68 3.29
N THR A 173 27.88 15.39 2.21
CA THR A 173 29.19 16.03 2.03
C THR A 173 29.47 17.02 3.16
N ARG A 174 28.50 17.88 3.49
CA ARG A 174 28.63 18.88 4.56
C ARG A 174 28.85 18.25 5.93
N ILE A 175 28.13 17.16 6.24
CA ILE A 175 28.33 16.41 7.48
C ILE A 175 29.73 15.77 7.49
N GLY A 176 30.17 15.20 6.37
CA GLY A 176 31.51 14.64 6.21
C GLY A 176 32.61 15.67 6.51
N THR A 177 32.54 16.85 5.88
CA THR A 177 33.46 17.96 6.12
C THR A 177 33.47 18.37 7.60
N TYR A 178 32.29 18.53 8.20
CA TYR A 178 32.19 18.88 9.62
C TYR A 178 32.85 17.84 10.53
N VAL A 179 32.65 16.55 10.25
CA VAL A 179 33.27 15.47 11.02
C VAL A 179 34.80 15.49 10.89
N ASP A 180 35.33 15.76 9.69
CA ASP A 180 36.78 15.83 9.48
C ASP A 180 37.39 17.07 10.16
N ASP A 181 36.71 18.21 10.12
CA ASP A 181 37.08 19.40 10.88
C ASP A 181 37.13 19.11 12.39
N LEU A 182 36.13 18.38 12.92
CA LEU A 182 36.13 17.95 14.33
C LEU A 182 37.30 17.02 14.67
N LYS A 183 37.66 16.09 13.77
CA LYS A 183 38.84 15.22 13.97
C LYS A 183 40.12 16.04 14.01
N ILE A 184 40.29 16.99 13.10
CA ILE A 184 41.46 17.89 13.06
C ILE A 184 41.52 18.70 14.36
N LEU A 185 40.39 19.27 14.79
CA LEU A 185 40.30 20.01 16.05
C LEU A 185 40.63 19.14 17.27
N SER A 186 40.22 17.86 17.28
CA SER A 186 40.53 16.95 18.38
C SER A 186 42.03 16.73 18.58
N GLN A 187 42.81 16.75 17.49
CA GLN A 187 44.27 16.59 17.48
C GLN A 187 45.01 17.92 17.67
N ALA A 188 44.33 19.06 17.54
CA ALA A 188 44.92 20.38 17.68
C ALA A 188 45.25 20.76 19.13
N SER A 189 46.16 21.73 19.28
CA SER A 189 46.59 22.23 20.60
C SER A 189 45.43 22.86 21.38
N PRO A 190 45.49 22.90 22.73
CA PRO A 190 44.47 23.53 23.57
C PRO A 190 44.18 25.00 23.21
N ARG A 191 45.19 25.72 22.71
CA ARG A 191 45.07 27.13 22.28
C ARG A 191 44.24 27.27 21.01
N THR A 192 44.37 26.31 20.08
CA THR A 192 43.65 26.29 18.79
C THR A 192 42.19 25.87 18.96
N LYS A 193 41.92 24.90 19.84
CA LYS A 193 40.55 24.46 20.19
C LYS A 193 39.67 25.60 20.72
N LYS A 194 40.26 26.54 21.47
CA LYS A 194 39.54 27.68 22.07
C LYS A 194 39.06 28.71 21.04
N TRP A 195 39.76 28.87 19.91
CA TRP A 195 39.37 29.79 18.84
C TRP A 195 38.29 29.20 17.93
N ALA A 196 38.35 27.90 17.63
CA ALA A 196 37.37 27.24 16.77
C ALA A 196 35.94 27.23 17.36
N ILE A 197 35.80 27.13 18.68
CA ILE A 197 34.49 27.17 19.38
C ILE A 197 33.83 28.56 19.29
N ILE A 198 34.61 29.62 19.11
CA ILE A 198 34.09 31.00 19.01
C ILE A 198 33.51 31.29 17.61
N SER A 199 34.02 30.63 16.57
CA SER A 199 33.60 30.83 15.17
C SER A 199 32.43 29.96 14.70
N LEU A 200 31.94 29.03 15.54
CA LEU A 200 30.81 28.14 15.22
C LEU A 200 29.48 28.59 15.87
N ARG A 201 29.43 29.75 16.52
CA ARG A 201 28.20 30.42 16.98
C ARG A 201 27.63 31.34 15.91
#